data_AF-A0A1Q7C9G1-F1
#
_entry.id   AF-A0A1Q7C9G1-F1
#
_cell.length_a   1.000
_cell.length_b   1.000
_cell.length_c   1.000
_cell.angle_alpha   90.00
_cell.angle_beta   90.00
_cell.angle_gamma   90.00
#
_symmetry.space_group_name_H-M   'P 1'
#
loop_
_entity.id
_entity.type
_entity.pdbx_description
1 polymer ?
#
loop_
_entity_poly.entity_id
_entity_poly.type
_entity_poly.pdbx_seq_one_letter_code
_entity_poly.pdbx_strand_id
1 'polypeptide(L)'
;MPEDLAGLDETELERRISEAREGMRPLEQELARMRAERDVLLTERRRRERSRHRETRAGLKAAFKEGSFPTVAELVAAAESGALDDYAYNLKTGGEVRLGFPGARRQALSFTDGAQAQQAADLAEAARLYAAGWELGSPGRPGVRVHFPGTRQERVVAADEVYARPREDGA
;
A
#
# COMPACT_ATOMS: atom_id res chain seq x y z
N MET A 1 -18.38 -46.88 15.97
CA MET A 1 -19.30 -47.64 16.83
C MET A 1 -19.29 -46.95 18.18
N PRO A 2 -20.41 -46.39 18.67
CA PRO A 2 -20.45 -45.94 20.05
C PRO A 2 -20.40 -47.19 20.93
N GLU A 3 -19.30 -47.36 21.68
CA GLU A 3 -19.27 -48.35 22.75
C GLU A 3 -20.40 -48.01 23.74
N ASP A 4 -21.14 -49.03 24.18
CA ASP A 4 -22.21 -48.85 25.16
C ASP A 4 -21.59 -48.50 26.52
N LEU A 5 -21.50 -47.20 26.80
CA LEU A 5 -20.86 -46.64 27.99
C LEU A 5 -21.70 -46.85 29.26
N ALA A 6 -22.96 -47.28 29.14
CA ALA A 6 -23.89 -47.44 30.26
C ALA A 6 -23.52 -48.61 31.20
N GLY A 7 -22.67 -49.54 30.75
CA GLY A 7 -22.21 -50.70 31.54
C GLY A 7 -20.87 -50.51 32.26
N LEU A 8 -20.23 -49.34 32.15
CA LEU A 8 -18.94 -49.08 32.80
C LEU A 8 -19.15 -48.60 34.23
N ASP A 9 -18.35 -49.12 35.16
CA ASP A 9 -18.26 -48.53 36.49
C ASP A 9 -17.37 -47.26 36.47
N GLU A 10 -17.45 -46.48 37.55
CA GLU A 10 -16.74 -45.20 37.68
C GLU A 10 -15.22 -45.36 37.54
N THR A 11 -14.66 -46.45 38.06
CA THR A 11 -13.21 -46.71 38.03
C THR A 11 -12.72 -47.01 36.61
N GLU A 12 -13.49 -47.77 35.84
CA GLU A 12 -13.19 -48.06 34.43
C GLU A 12 -13.37 -46.82 33.55
N LEU A 13 -14.37 -45.98 33.84
CA LEU A 13 -14.54 -44.66 33.20
C LEU A 13 -13.32 -43.75 33.45
N GLU A 14 -12.88 -43.61 34.70
CA GLU A 14 -11.70 -42.83 35.06
C GLU A 14 -10.43 -43.35 34.37
N ARG A 15 -10.24 -44.68 34.31
CA ARG A 15 -9.12 -45.32 33.60
C ARG A 15 -9.11 -44.94 32.13
N ARG A 16 -10.25 -45.08 31.43
CA ARG A 16 -10.37 -44.76 30.00
C ARG A 16 -10.16 -43.28 29.71
N ILE A 17 -10.67 -42.39 30.57
CA ILE A 17 -10.42 -40.94 30.46
C ILE A 17 -8.92 -40.65 30.61
N SER A 18 -8.26 -41.29 31.58
CA SER A 18 -6.81 -41.15 31.79
C SER A 18 -6.02 -41.63 30.56
N GLU A 19 -6.36 -42.79 30.00
CA GLU A 19 -5.71 -43.34 28.80
C GLU A 19 -5.93 -42.46 27.57
N ALA A 20 -7.14 -41.94 27.37
CA ALA A 20 -7.41 -40.98 26.30
C ALA A 20 -6.56 -39.71 26.46
N ARG A 21 -6.45 -39.18 27.67
CA ARG A 21 -5.60 -38.01 27.96
C ARG A 21 -4.12 -38.31 27.72
N GLU A 22 -3.62 -39.47 28.17
CA GLU A 22 -2.25 -39.92 27.90
C GLU A 22 -1.98 -40.04 26.39
N GLY A 23 -2.93 -40.62 25.64
CA GLY A 23 -2.84 -40.72 24.18
C GLY A 23 -2.89 -39.37 23.46
N MET A 24 -3.60 -38.37 24.02
CA MET A 24 -3.65 -37.01 23.48
C MET A 24 -2.36 -36.23 23.71
N ARG A 25 -1.67 -36.40 24.84
CA ARG A 25 -0.45 -35.65 25.17
C ARG A 25 0.61 -35.61 24.06
N PRO A 26 1.03 -36.73 23.44
CA PRO A 26 2.02 -36.67 22.37
C PRO A 26 1.52 -35.91 21.14
N LEU A 27 0.24 -36.01 20.80
CA LEU A 27 -0.37 -35.27 19.69
C LEU A 27 -0.43 -33.76 19.98
N GLU A 28 -0.75 -33.38 21.22
CA GLU A 28 -0.73 -31.99 21.67
C GLU A 28 0.69 -31.40 21.62
N GLN A 29 1.70 -32.18 22.04
CA GLN A 29 3.10 -31.80 21.94
C GLN A 29 3.54 -31.64 20.48
N GLU A 30 3.11 -32.56 19.60
CA GLU A 30 3.42 -32.49 18.18
C GLU A 30 2.75 -31.28 17.51
N LEU A 31 1.48 -31.03 17.83
CA LEU A 31 0.75 -29.86 17.35
C LEU A 31 1.38 -28.56 17.85
N ALA A 32 1.82 -28.50 19.11
CA ALA A 32 2.54 -27.35 19.66
C ALA A 32 3.86 -27.10 18.92
N ARG A 33 4.61 -28.17 18.62
CA ARG A 33 5.84 -28.08 17.82
C ARG A 33 5.56 -27.54 16.41
N MET A 34 4.57 -28.08 15.71
CA MET A 34 4.20 -27.62 14.37
C MET A 34 3.73 -26.17 14.36
N ARG A 35 2.97 -25.74 15.39
CA ARG A 35 2.56 -24.33 15.54
C ARG A 35 3.76 -23.41 15.76
N ALA A 36 4.72 -23.82 16.60
CA ALA A 36 5.94 -23.06 16.82
C ALA A 36 6.76 -22.91 15.53
N GLU A 37 6.91 -23.99 14.76
CA GLU A 37 7.58 -23.97 13.46
C GLU A 37 6.90 -23.01 12.48
N ARG A 38 5.58 -23.11 12.34
CA ARG A 38 4.79 -22.16 11.53
C ARG A 38 5.03 -20.71 11.94
N ASP A 39 5.05 -20.43 13.24
CA ASP A 39 5.19 -19.07 13.76
C ASP A 39 6.59 -18.49 13.52
N VAL A 40 7.63 -19.33 13.56
CA VAL A 40 8.99 -18.98 13.12
C VAL A 40 9.00 -18.62 11.63
N LEU A 41 8.39 -19.47 10.77
CA LEU A 41 8.32 -19.23 9.33
C LEU A 41 7.54 -17.93 8.99
N LEU A 42 6.42 -17.69 9.65
CA LEU A 42 5.64 -16.45 9.49
C LEU A 42 6.44 -15.21 9.93
N THR A 43 7.24 -15.34 10.98
CA THR A 43 8.11 -14.25 11.45
C THR A 43 9.21 -13.94 10.45
N GLU A 44 9.85 -14.96 9.89
CA GLU A 44 10.86 -14.77 8.85
C GLU A 44 10.26 -14.19 7.56
N ARG A 45 9.07 -14.65 7.16
CA ARG A 45 8.33 -14.05 6.02
C ARG A 45 8.11 -12.54 6.23
N ARG A 46 7.59 -12.14 7.39
CA ARG A 46 7.39 -10.71 7.74
C ARG A 46 8.70 -9.93 7.77
N ARG A 47 9.79 -10.53 8.24
CA ARG A 47 11.13 -9.91 8.24
C ARG A 47 11.63 -9.64 6.81
N ARG A 48 11.49 -10.62 5.92
CA ARG A 48 11.88 -10.49 4.51
C ARG A 48 11.06 -9.43 3.79
N GLU A 49 9.75 -9.42 4.00
CA GLU A 49 8.85 -8.41 3.45
C GLU A 49 9.25 -6.99 3.88
N ARG A 50 9.49 -6.76 5.18
CA ARG A 50 10.01 -5.46 5.68
C ARG A 50 11.38 -5.08 5.10
N SER A 51 12.22 -6.06 4.77
CA SER A 51 13.54 -5.80 4.18
C SER A 51 13.40 -5.40 2.71
N ARG A 52 12.59 -6.13 1.94
CA ARG A 52 12.21 -5.77 0.56
C ARG A 52 11.61 -4.36 0.49
N HIS A 53 10.64 -4.03 1.35
CA HIS A 53 10.07 -2.68 1.38
C HIS A 53 11.11 -1.59 1.66
N ARG A 54 12.08 -1.86 2.54
CA ARG A 54 13.18 -0.94 2.82
C ARG A 54 14.11 -0.78 1.63
N GLU A 55 14.49 -1.88 0.99
CA GLU A 55 15.34 -1.90 -0.21
C GLU A 55 14.67 -1.19 -1.38
N THR A 56 13.40 -1.50 -1.69
CA THR A 56 12.62 -0.82 -2.72
C THR A 56 12.53 0.68 -2.45
N ARG A 57 12.24 1.09 -1.21
CA ARG A 57 12.16 2.51 -0.85
C ARG A 57 13.53 3.21 -0.94
N ALA A 58 14.60 2.52 -0.56
CA ALA A 58 15.96 3.06 -0.69
C ALA A 58 16.35 3.23 -2.17
N GLY A 59 16.04 2.24 -3.01
CA GLY A 59 16.25 2.30 -4.47
C GLY A 59 15.46 3.45 -5.12
N LEU A 60 14.19 3.62 -4.77
CA LEU A 60 13.38 4.73 -5.29
C LEU A 60 13.94 6.10 -4.87
N LYS A 61 14.35 6.25 -3.61
CA LYS A 61 14.99 7.48 -3.13
C LYS A 61 16.29 7.79 -3.87
N ALA A 62 17.10 6.77 -4.16
CA ALA A 62 18.33 6.93 -4.94
C ALA A 62 18.00 7.40 -6.37
N ALA A 63 17.05 6.73 -7.04
CA ALA A 63 16.61 7.09 -8.39
C ALA A 63 16.03 8.52 -8.46
N PHE A 64 15.27 8.96 -7.45
CA PHE A 64 14.79 10.35 -7.38
C PHE A 64 15.94 11.35 -7.23
N LYS A 65 16.91 11.04 -6.36
CA LYS A 65 18.10 11.90 -6.17
C LYS A 65 18.97 11.96 -7.43
N GLU A 66 19.03 10.89 -8.19
CA GLU A 66 19.75 10.80 -9.48
C GLU A 66 18.96 11.43 -10.64
N GLY A 67 17.74 11.92 -10.41
CA GLY A 67 16.91 12.55 -11.44
C GLY A 67 16.31 11.56 -12.44
N SER A 68 16.22 10.28 -12.11
CA SER A 68 15.73 9.24 -13.03
C SER A 68 14.23 9.34 -13.34
N PHE A 69 13.47 10.09 -12.53
CA PHE A 69 12.03 10.27 -12.69
C PHE A 69 11.66 11.74 -12.51
N PRO A 70 10.77 12.31 -13.34
CA PRO A 70 10.32 13.67 -13.18
C PRO A 70 9.44 13.83 -11.93
N THR A 71 9.49 14.99 -11.32
CA THR A 71 8.50 15.45 -10.36
C THR A 71 7.17 15.75 -11.06
N VAL A 72 6.06 15.88 -10.32
CA VAL A 72 4.77 16.30 -10.90
C VAL A 72 4.88 17.71 -11.48
N ALA A 73 5.65 18.60 -10.86
CA ALA A 73 5.92 19.92 -11.41
C ALA A 73 6.60 19.85 -12.79
N GLU A 74 7.67 19.06 -12.90
CA GLU A 74 8.40 18.86 -14.16
C GLU A 74 7.56 18.13 -15.20
N LEU A 75 6.80 17.11 -14.78
CA LEU A 75 5.92 16.35 -15.67
C LEU A 75 4.85 17.25 -16.28
N VAL A 76 4.18 18.09 -15.47
CA VAL A 76 3.17 19.03 -15.97
C VAL A 76 3.80 20.10 -16.87
N ALA A 77 5.01 20.55 -16.56
CA ALA A 77 5.70 21.56 -17.36
C ALA A 77 6.20 21.01 -18.72
N ALA A 78 6.52 19.71 -18.80
CA ALA A 78 7.14 19.10 -19.97
C ALA A 78 6.19 18.23 -20.82
N ALA A 79 5.18 17.60 -20.22
CA ALA A 79 4.31 16.67 -20.93
C ALA A 79 3.15 17.39 -21.65
N GLU A 80 2.97 17.09 -22.93
CA GLU A 80 1.89 17.67 -23.74
C GLU A 80 0.61 16.81 -23.75
N SER A 81 0.71 15.51 -23.45
CA SER A 81 -0.42 14.56 -23.43
C SER A 81 -0.11 13.29 -22.63
N GLY A 82 -1.13 12.46 -22.41
CA GLY A 82 -1.02 11.17 -21.68
C GLY A 82 -1.94 11.10 -20.46
N ALA A 83 -2.25 9.89 -19.99
CA ALA A 83 -3.12 9.73 -18.82
C ALA A 83 -2.28 9.78 -17.52
N LEU A 84 -2.83 10.44 -16.49
CA LEU A 84 -2.22 10.41 -15.16
C LEU A 84 -2.13 8.98 -14.59
N ASP A 85 -3.05 8.10 -15.00
CA ASP A 85 -3.05 6.70 -14.59
C ASP A 85 -1.95 5.85 -15.24
N ASP A 86 -1.21 6.38 -16.24
CA ASP A 86 -0.04 5.73 -16.82
C ASP A 86 1.20 5.83 -15.91
N TYR A 87 1.09 6.54 -14.78
CA TYR A 87 2.17 6.76 -13.83
C TYR A 87 1.82 6.22 -12.43
N ALA A 88 2.83 5.73 -11.73
CA ALA A 88 2.83 5.51 -10.30
C ALA A 88 3.48 6.72 -9.62
N TYR A 89 2.82 7.26 -8.58
CA TYR A 89 3.29 8.44 -7.89
C TYR A 89 3.88 8.10 -6.53
N ASN A 90 5.01 8.72 -6.21
CA ASN A 90 5.71 8.50 -4.97
C ASN A 90 6.12 9.83 -4.35
N LEU A 91 5.96 9.96 -3.03
CA LEU A 91 6.57 11.07 -2.31
C LEU A 91 8.10 10.96 -2.37
N LYS A 92 8.83 12.06 -2.14
CA LYS A 92 10.29 12.08 -1.96
C LYS A 92 10.81 11.08 -0.90
N THR A 93 9.93 10.65 0.01
CA THR A 93 10.23 9.63 1.02
C THR A 93 10.12 8.19 0.49
N GLY A 94 9.75 8.00 -0.77
CA GLY A 94 9.50 6.72 -1.44
C GLY A 94 8.18 6.05 -1.02
N GLY A 95 7.26 6.79 -0.38
CA GLY A 95 5.90 6.31 -0.10
C GLY A 95 5.02 6.47 -1.33
N GLU A 96 4.35 5.40 -1.77
CA GLU A 96 3.39 5.44 -2.88
C GLU A 96 2.11 6.19 -2.49
N VAL A 97 1.64 7.02 -3.41
CA VAL A 97 0.43 7.84 -3.27
C VAL A 97 -0.34 7.83 -4.58
N ARG A 98 -1.62 8.22 -4.52
CA ARG A 98 -2.43 8.54 -5.69
C ARG A 98 -2.78 10.01 -5.70
N LEU A 99 -2.95 10.57 -6.89
CA LEU A 99 -3.37 11.97 -7.07
C LEU A 99 -4.87 12.13 -6.85
N GLY A 100 -5.28 13.27 -6.30
CA GLY A 100 -6.68 13.62 -6.07
C GLY A 100 -7.29 12.96 -4.84
N PHE A 101 -8.62 12.77 -4.86
CA PHE A 101 -9.41 12.33 -3.70
C PHE A 101 -9.52 10.80 -3.57
N PRO A 102 -9.58 10.26 -2.34
CA PRO A 102 -9.86 8.85 -2.10
C PRO A 102 -11.19 8.41 -2.73
N GLY A 103 -11.19 7.27 -3.42
CA GLY A 103 -12.38 6.72 -4.06
C GLY A 103 -12.70 7.29 -5.45
N ALA A 104 -11.90 8.25 -5.95
CA ALA A 104 -11.98 8.65 -7.35
C ALA A 104 -11.61 7.48 -8.26
N ARG A 105 -12.35 7.31 -9.37
CA ARG A 105 -12.10 6.24 -10.35
C ARG A 105 -10.83 6.46 -11.17
N ARG A 106 -10.40 7.72 -11.31
CA ARG A 106 -9.23 8.16 -12.07
C ARG A 106 -8.46 9.19 -11.25
N GLN A 107 -7.16 9.29 -11.53
CA GLN A 107 -6.31 10.32 -10.95
C GLN A 107 -6.59 11.69 -11.57
N ALA A 108 -6.45 12.75 -10.77
CA ALA A 108 -6.67 14.12 -11.21
C ALA A 108 -5.75 15.10 -10.45
N LEU A 109 -5.42 16.21 -11.09
CA LEU A 109 -4.65 17.32 -10.52
C LEU A 109 -5.54 18.54 -10.34
N SER A 110 -5.49 19.17 -9.16
CA SER A 110 -6.12 20.47 -8.94
C SER A 110 -5.21 21.59 -9.42
N PHE A 111 -5.78 22.58 -10.10
CA PHE A 111 -5.15 23.83 -10.46
C PHE A 111 -5.97 25.01 -9.96
N THR A 112 -5.33 26.16 -9.76
CA THR A 112 -5.94 27.40 -9.29
C THR A 112 -5.29 28.62 -9.95
N ASP A 113 -6.10 29.62 -10.30
CA ASP A 113 -5.64 30.96 -10.71
C ASP A 113 -5.58 31.95 -9.52
N GLY A 114 -5.91 31.46 -8.32
CA GLY A 114 -5.97 32.23 -7.07
C GLY A 114 -7.40 32.57 -6.64
N ALA A 115 -8.37 32.53 -7.56
CA ALA A 115 -9.78 32.77 -7.28
C ALA A 115 -10.63 31.51 -7.48
N GLN A 116 -10.34 30.74 -8.52
CA GLN A 116 -11.07 29.55 -8.94
C GLN A 116 -10.18 28.30 -8.84
N ALA A 117 -10.82 27.14 -8.82
CA ALA A 117 -10.13 25.85 -8.89
C ALA A 117 -10.70 25.02 -10.04
N GLN A 118 -9.81 24.36 -10.77
CA GLN A 118 -10.15 23.42 -11.84
C GLN A 118 -9.43 22.09 -11.65
N GLN A 119 -10.05 21.00 -12.09
CA GLN A 119 -9.43 19.67 -12.11
C GLN A 119 -8.95 19.37 -13.53
N ALA A 120 -7.71 18.90 -13.65
CA ALA A 120 -7.19 18.27 -14.86
C ALA A 120 -7.26 16.74 -14.69
N ALA A 121 -7.96 16.06 -15.60
CA ALA A 121 -8.09 14.61 -15.59
C ALA A 121 -6.92 13.88 -16.31
N ASP A 122 -6.14 14.62 -17.10
CA ASP A 122 -5.01 14.11 -17.88
C ASP A 122 -3.88 15.15 -17.99
N LEU A 123 -2.77 14.76 -18.62
CA LEU A 123 -1.62 15.65 -18.79
C LEU A 123 -1.86 16.76 -19.81
N ALA A 124 -2.73 16.56 -20.80
CA ALA A 124 -3.06 17.59 -21.78
C ALA A 124 -3.83 18.75 -21.14
N GLU A 125 -4.82 18.44 -20.31
CA GLU A 125 -5.55 19.45 -19.54
C GLU A 125 -4.66 20.16 -18.53
N ALA A 126 -3.77 19.42 -17.86
CA ALA A 126 -2.81 19.97 -16.91
C ALA A 126 -1.85 20.94 -17.59
N ALA A 127 -1.27 20.57 -18.74
CA ALA A 127 -0.38 21.41 -19.52
C ALA A 127 -1.07 22.68 -20.01
N ARG A 128 -2.33 22.58 -20.46
CA ARG A 128 -3.14 23.74 -20.86
C ARG A 128 -3.36 24.72 -19.70
N LEU A 129 -3.69 24.21 -18.52
CA LEU A 129 -3.90 25.06 -17.33
C LEU A 129 -2.59 25.71 -16.88
N TYR A 130 -1.51 24.94 -16.85
CA TYR A 130 -0.18 25.44 -16.55
C TYR A 130 0.27 26.55 -17.51
N ALA A 131 0.10 26.34 -18.82
CA ALA A 131 0.42 27.34 -19.85
C ALA A 131 -0.48 28.60 -19.75
N ALA A 132 -1.69 28.47 -19.23
CA ALA A 132 -2.59 29.58 -18.94
C ALA A 132 -2.24 30.33 -17.63
N GLY A 133 -1.16 29.95 -16.95
CA GLY A 133 -0.69 30.58 -15.71
C GLY A 133 -1.38 30.08 -14.45
N TRP A 134 -2.12 28.97 -14.51
CA TRP A 134 -2.71 28.35 -13.33
C TRP A 134 -1.66 27.57 -12.56
N GLU A 135 -1.72 27.63 -11.23
CA GLU A 135 -0.80 26.95 -10.33
C GLU A 135 -1.40 25.65 -9.78
N LEU A 136 -0.56 24.65 -9.49
CA LEU A 136 -1.01 23.42 -8.85
C LEU A 136 -1.55 23.69 -7.45
N GLY A 137 -2.80 23.27 -7.22
CA GLY A 137 -3.45 23.34 -5.92
C GLY A 137 -4.85 23.92 -5.99
N SER A 138 -5.23 24.58 -4.91
CA SER A 138 -6.53 25.24 -4.73
C SER A 138 -6.31 26.61 -4.07
N PRO A 139 -7.26 27.55 -4.17
CA PRO A 139 -7.12 28.86 -3.55
C PRO A 139 -6.70 28.78 -2.08
N GLY A 140 -5.58 29.44 -1.74
CA GLY A 140 -4.99 29.43 -0.38
C GLY A 140 -4.35 28.10 0.06
N ARG A 141 -4.26 27.10 -0.81
CA ARG A 141 -3.63 25.79 -0.54
C ARG A 141 -2.85 25.31 -1.77
N PRO A 142 -1.62 25.81 -1.97
CA PRO A 142 -0.76 25.39 -3.08
C PRO A 142 -0.27 23.95 -2.89
N GLY A 143 -0.01 23.28 -4.00
CA GLY A 143 0.55 21.93 -4.03
C GLY A 143 -0.42 20.87 -4.56
N VAL A 144 0.09 19.66 -4.67
CA VAL A 144 -0.60 18.50 -5.21
C VAL A 144 -1.36 17.80 -4.09
N ARG A 145 -2.67 17.58 -4.30
CA ARG A 145 -3.46 16.74 -3.40
C ARG A 145 -3.17 15.27 -3.68
N VAL A 146 -2.84 14.54 -2.62
CA VAL A 146 -2.50 13.12 -2.68
C VAL A 146 -3.21 12.34 -1.58
N HIS A 147 -3.40 11.03 -1.79
CA HIS A 147 -3.88 10.11 -0.78
C HIS A 147 -3.12 8.78 -0.79
N PHE A 148 -3.10 8.10 0.36
CA PHE A 148 -2.44 6.80 0.48
C PHE A 148 -3.38 5.67 0.03
N PRO A 149 -2.95 4.79 -0.90
CA PRO A 149 -3.77 3.67 -1.39
C PRO A 149 -4.34 2.82 -0.25
N GLY A 150 -5.61 2.43 -0.36
CA GLY A 150 -6.29 1.63 0.65
C GLY A 150 -6.70 2.38 1.93
N THR A 151 -6.49 3.70 1.98
CA THR A 151 -6.87 4.54 3.12
C THR A 151 -7.69 5.75 2.67
N ARG A 152 -8.34 6.44 3.62
CA ARG A 152 -8.97 7.75 3.40
C ARG A 152 -8.06 8.92 3.82
N GLN A 153 -6.78 8.66 4.06
CA GLN A 153 -5.86 9.70 4.51
C GLN A 153 -5.37 10.54 3.32
N GLU A 154 -5.66 11.83 3.37
CA GLU A 154 -5.27 12.82 2.37
C GLU A 154 -4.20 13.78 2.88
N ARG A 155 -3.39 14.30 1.96
CA ARG A 155 -2.45 15.39 2.21
C ARG A 155 -2.37 16.31 0.99
N VAL A 156 -1.97 17.55 1.21
CA VAL A 156 -1.46 18.43 0.16
C VAL A 156 0.05 18.53 0.36
N VAL A 157 0.80 18.29 -0.70
CA VAL A 157 2.27 18.26 -0.70
C VAL A 157 2.78 19.13 -1.84
N ALA A 158 4.00 19.66 -1.72
CA ALA A 158 4.59 20.45 -2.80
C ALA A 158 4.80 19.58 -4.06
N ALA A 159 4.67 20.19 -5.24
CA ALA A 159 4.65 19.46 -6.51
C ALA A 159 6.01 18.86 -6.88
N ASP A 160 7.09 19.43 -6.36
CA ASP A 160 8.48 18.96 -6.44
C ASP A 160 8.78 17.80 -5.47
N GLU A 161 7.87 17.50 -4.54
CA GLU A 161 8.00 16.38 -3.61
C GLU A 161 7.26 15.12 -4.05
N VAL A 162 6.58 15.16 -5.19
CA VAL A 162 5.85 14.03 -5.78
C VAL A 162 6.51 13.66 -7.09
N TYR A 163 7.04 12.45 -7.18
CA TYR A 163 7.71 11.89 -8.35
C TYR A 163 6.75 11.01 -9.13
N ALA A 164 6.79 11.11 -10.45
CA ALA A 164 6.00 10.33 -11.36
C ALA A 164 6.88 9.29 -12.04
N ARG A 165 6.67 8.01 -11.72
CA ARG A 165 7.34 6.89 -12.36
C ARG A 165 6.40 6.28 -13.40
N PRO A 166 6.80 6.13 -14.67
CA PRO A 166 6.00 5.39 -15.65
C PRO A 166 5.62 4.02 -15.08
N ARG A 167 4.35 3.64 -15.18
CA ARG A 167 3.96 2.27 -14.88
C ARG A 167 4.54 1.40 -15.99
N GLU A 168 5.16 0.30 -15.59
CA GLU A 168 5.41 -0.76 -16.56
C GLU A 168 4.03 -1.30 -16.96
N ASP A 169 3.69 -1.18 -18.25
CA ASP A 169 2.48 -1.82 -18.80
C ASP A 169 2.46 -3.27 -18.31
N GLY A 170 1.35 -3.68 -17.70
CA GLY A 170 1.25 -4.91 -16.93
C GLY A 170 1.87 -6.12 -17.64
N ALA A 171 2.87 -6.71 -16.98
CA ALA A 171 3.19 -8.12 -17.16
C ALA A 171 2.13 -8.99 -16.47
#